data_AF-G4FN90-F1
#
_entry.id   AF-G4FN90-F1
#
_cell.length_a   1.000
_cell.length_b   1.000
_cell.length_c   1.000
_cell.angle_alpha   90.00
_cell.angle_beta   90.00
_cell.angle_gamma   90.00
#
_symmetry.space_group_name_H-M   'P 1'
#
loop_
_entity.id
_entity.type
_entity.pdbx_description
1 polymer ?
#
loop_
_entity_poly.entity_id
_entity_poly.type
_entity_poly.pdbx_seq_one_letter_code
_entity_poly.pdbx_strand_id
1 'polypeptide(L)'
;MGRFPPLLWLLLLALLLLPTAAGRVLLDLAGGLLITLLALPVLLGGLGWIGWKVLQSRVRTCEACGLSTMTTDAQCPACGSPLPSQKSGASSAKAVDDSLPASDVTIDIKAEDVDP
;
A
#
# COMPACT_ATOMS: atom_id res chain seq x y z
N MET A 1 45.79 15.54 -12.95
CA MET A 1 45.39 15.11 -11.58
C MET A 1 45.84 16.16 -10.59
N GLY A 2 44.96 17.11 -10.27
CA GLY A 2 45.23 18.15 -9.27
C GLY A 2 45.30 17.48 -7.89
N ARG A 3 46.52 17.25 -7.42
CA ARG A 3 46.79 16.77 -6.06
C ARG A 3 46.50 17.94 -5.11
N PHE A 4 45.23 18.09 -4.73
CA PHE A 4 44.86 19.05 -3.70
C PHE A 4 45.69 18.76 -2.45
N PRO A 5 46.43 19.73 -1.91
CA PRO A 5 47.30 19.47 -0.78
C PRO A 5 46.45 18.97 0.39
N PRO A 6 46.90 17.91 1.12
CA PRO A 6 46.12 17.32 2.21
C PRO A 6 45.79 18.36 3.31
N LEU A 7 46.65 19.37 3.45
CA LEU A 7 46.45 20.53 4.32
C LEU A 7 45.23 21.37 3.94
N LEU A 8 44.90 21.48 2.65
CA LEU A 8 43.74 22.24 2.16
C LEU A 8 42.45 21.49 2.46
N TRP A 9 42.45 20.15 2.35
CA TRP A 9 41.37 19.29 2.82
C TRP A 9 41.17 19.38 4.34
N LEU A 10 42.27 19.31 5.11
CA LEU A 10 42.25 19.47 6.57
C LEU A 10 41.76 20.84 7.00
N LEU A 11 42.13 21.91 6.29
CA LEU A 11 41.64 23.27 6.54
C LEU A 11 40.14 23.39 6.22
N LEU A 12 39.67 22.83 5.10
CA LEU A 12 38.25 22.81 4.76
C LEU A 12 37.43 22.03 5.80
N LEU A 13 37.93 20.88 6.21
CA LEU A 13 37.31 20.03 7.23
C LEU A 13 37.33 20.72 8.59
N ALA A 14 38.44 21.35 8.97
CA ALA A 14 38.53 22.17 10.18
C ALA A 14 37.60 23.39 10.13
N LEU A 15 37.44 24.05 8.98
CA LEU A 15 36.52 25.18 8.81
C LEU A 15 35.04 24.74 8.87
N LEU A 16 34.75 23.53 8.40
CA LEU A 16 33.44 22.87 8.49
C LEU A 16 33.14 22.39 9.93
N LEU A 17 34.15 21.94 10.68
CA LEU A 17 34.02 21.46 12.07
C LEU A 17 34.22 22.55 13.14
N LEU A 18 34.89 23.66 12.85
CA LEU A 18 34.98 24.79 13.77
C LEU A 18 33.58 25.41 13.90
N PRO A 19 33.15 25.81 15.11
CA PRO A 19 31.85 26.43 15.35
C PRO A 19 31.88 27.91 14.89
N THR A 20 32.29 28.14 13.64
CA THR A 20 32.08 29.41 12.97
C THR A 20 30.62 29.48 12.54
N ALA A 21 30.03 30.68 12.57
CA ALA A 21 28.64 30.89 12.20
C ALA A 21 28.30 30.32 10.81
N ALA A 22 29.25 30.34 9.87
CA ALA A 22 29.08 29.75 8.54
C ALA A 22 29.05 28.21 8.57
N GLY A 23 29.94 27.56 9.33
CA GLY A 23 29.98 26.10 9.44
C GLY A 23 28.68 25.52 10.00
N ARG A 24 28.13 26.15 11.05
CA ARG A 24 26.84 25.73 11.63
C ARG A 24 25.69 25.85 10.63
N VAL A 25 25.63 26.95 9.87
CA VAL A 25 24.58 27.14 8.85
C VAL A 25 24.67 26.08 7.75
N LEU A 26 25.88 25.72 7.28
CA LEU A 26 26.04 24.65 6.30
C LEU A 26 25.63 23.28 6.88
N LEU A 27 25.97 23.01 8.15
CA LEU A 27 25.58 21.77 8.83
C LEU A 27 24.07 21.69 9.08
N ASP A 28 23.41 22.79 9.46
CA ASP A 28 21.96 22.86 9.64
C ASP A 28 21.23 22.70 8.30
N LEU A 29 21.77 23.27 7.21
CA LEU A 29 21.20 23.11 5.88
C LEU A 29 21.38 21.68 5.35
N ALA A 30 22.56 21.10 5.54
CA ALA A 30 22.85 19.72 5.14
C ALA A 30 22.05 18.72 5.99
N GLY A 31 21.99 18.92 7.31
CA GLY A 31 21.20 18.12 8.23
C GLY A 31 19.71 18.22 7.94
N GLY A 32 19.21 19.45 7.72
CA GLY A 32 17.84 19.71 7.28
C GLY A 32 17.52 18.98 5.98
N LEU A 33 18.36 19.14 4.95
CA LEU A 33 18.20 18.46 3.67
C LEU A 33 18.17 16.93 3.81
N LEU A 34 19.08 16.36 4.61
CA LEU A 34 19.14 14.92 4.87
C LEU A 34 17.86 14.43 5.55
N ILE A 35 17.36 15.18 6.55
CA ILE A 35 16.10 14.89 7.22
C ILE A 35 14.94 14.97 6.23
N THR A 36 14.87 16.00 5.39
CA THR A 36 13.81 16.13 4.39
C THR A 36 13.85 14.99 3.39
N LEU A 37 15.05 14.60 2.93
CA LEU A 37 15.25 13.52 1.97
C LEU A 37 14.86 12.16 2.54
N LEU A 38 15.01 11.96 3.86
CA LEU A 38 14.58 10.76 4.55
C LEU A 38 13.09 10.78 4.93
N ALA A 39 12.57 11.93 5.33
CA ALA A 39 11.18 12.12 5.73
C ALA A 39 10.22 12.08 4.53
N LEU A 40 10.65 12.61 3.38
CA LEU A 40 9.85 12.65 2.16
C LEU A 40 9.37 11.26 1.71
N PRO A 41 10.24 10.23 1.54
CA PRO A 41 9.79 8.89 1.16
C PRO A 41 8.94 8.23 2.25
N VAL A 42 9.20 8.52 3.54
CA VAL A 42 8.36 8.01 4.65
C VAL A 42 6.96 8.60 4.57
N LEU A 43 6.84 9.91 4.33
CA LEU A 43 5.56 10.59 4.14
C LEU A 43 4.84 10.08 2.89
N LEU A 44 5.52 10.01 1.75
CA LEU A 44 4.93 9.49 0.51
C LEU A 44 4.49 8.03 0.67
N GLY A 45 5.28 7.19 1.34
CA GLY A 45 4.93 5.82 1.65
C GLY A 45 3.71 5.73 2.56
N GLY A 46 3.67 6.54 3.62
CA GLY A 46 2.53 6.61 4.54
C GLY A 46 1.24 7.06 3.84
N LEU A 47 1.28 8.19 3.12
CA LEU A 47 0.14 8.69 2.36
C LEU A 47 -0.28 7.72 1.24
N GLY A 48 0.69 7.12 0.55
CA GLY A 48 0.44 6.13 -0.49
C GLY A 48 -0.25 4.88 0.05
N TRP A 49 0.15 4.39 1.23
CA TRP A 49 -0.48 3.25 1.89
C TRP A 49 -1.95 3.53 2.24
N ILE A 50 -2.22 4.73 2.78
CA ILE A 50 -3.58 5.16 3.14
C ILE A 50 -4.43 5.29 1.86
N GLY A 51 -3.89 5.91 0.82
CA GLY A 51 -4.55 6.01 -0.48
C GLY A 51 -4.85 4.64 -1.10
N TRP A 52 -3.91 3.69 -1.00
CA TRP A 52 -4.08 2.32 -1.50
C TRP A 52 -5.21 1.58 -0.77
N LYS A 53 -5.28 1.68 0.56
CA LYS A 53 -6.39 1.10 1.35
C LYS A 53 -7.74 1.67 0.93
N VAL A 54 -7.82 2.98 0.71
CA VAL A 54 -9.05 3.64 0.25
C VAL A 54 -9.42 3.15 -1.14
N LEU A 55 -8.45 3.06 -2.06
CA LEU A 55 -8.67 2.54 -3.40
C LEU A 55 -9.20 1.09 -3.36
N GLN A 56 -8.54 0.20 -2.61
CA GLN A 56 -8.97 -1.18 -2.44
C GLN A 56 -10.42 -1.29 -1.90
N SER A 57 -10.83 -0.41 -0.98
CA SER A 57 -12.21 -0.42 -0.45
C SER A 57 -13.28 -0.05 -1.49
N ARG A 58 -12.88 0.64 -2.56
CA ARG A 58 -13.75 1.14 -3.62
C ARG A 58 -13.82 0.18 -4.81
N VAL A 59 -12.83 -0.70 -5.00
CA VAL A 59 -12.84 -1.72 -6.07
C VAL A 59 -13.99 -2.70 -5.83
N ARG A 60 -14.76 -2.99 -6.88
CA ARG A 60 -15.78 -4.04 -6.91
C ARG A 60 -15.44 -5.05 -7.98
N THR A 61 -15.43 -6.33 -7.63
CA THR A 61 -15.23 -7.44 -8.56
C THR A 61 -16.58 -7.99 -9.00
N CYS A 62 -16.77 -8.13 -10.31
CA CYS A 62 -17.97 -8.74 -10.87
C CYS A 62 -17.88 -10.26 -10.80
N GLU A 63 -18.85 -10.93 -10.16
CA GLU A 63 -18.85 -12.40 -10.01
C GLU A 63 -19.16 -13.14 -11.32
N ALA A 64 -19.83 -12.48 -12.28
CA ALA A 64 -20.17 -13.09 -13.56
C ALA A 64 -19.00 -13.14 -14.57
N CYS A 65 -18.09 -12.17 -14.54
CA CYS A 65 -17.03 -12.03 -15.55
C CYS A 65 -15.62 -11.73 -14.98
N GLY A 66 -15.49 -11.58 -13.66
CA GLY A 66 -14.20 -11.31 -13.00
C GLY A 66 -13.68 -9.88 -13.17
N LEU A 67 -14.42 -8.97 -13.84
CA LEU A 67 -13.98 -7.60 -14.04
C LEU A 67 -13.90 -6.85 -12.71
N SER A 68 -12.73 -6.28 -12.40
CA SER A 68 -12.54 -5.32 -11.31
C SER A 68 -12.86 -3.92 -11.81
N THR A 69 -13.85 -3.26 -11.21
CA THR A 69 -14.31 -1.94 -11.62
C THR A 69 -14.58 -1.03 -10.43
N MET A 70 -14.51 0.28 -10.68
CA MET A 70 -14.84 1.35 -9.73
C MET A 70 -16.06 2.15 -10.17
N THR A 71 -16.86 1.60 -11.10
CA THR A 71 -18.04 2.30 -11.60
C THR A 71 -19.06 2.51 -10.48
N THR A 72 -19.76 3.64 -10.54
CA THR A 72 -20.90 3.95 -9.69
C THR A 72 -22.21 3.33 -10.20
N ASP A 73 -22.19 2.78 -11.42
CA ASP A 73 -23.35 2.16 -12.04
C ASP A 73 -23.66 0.79 -11.41
N ALA A 74 -24.94 0.45 -11.39
CA ALA A 74 -25.41 -0.81 -10.82
C ALA A 74 -25.12 -2.03 -11.72
N GLN A 75 -24.79 -1.83 -13.00
CA GLN A 75 -24.54 -2.90 -13.97
C GLN A 75 -23.08 -2.93 -14.44
N CYS A 76 -22.57 -4.14 -14.73
CA CYS A 76 -21.20 -4.34 -15.18
C CYS A 76 -21.04 -3.82 -16.60
N PRO A 77 -20.05 -2.95 -16.88
CA PRO A 77 -19.86 -2.41 -18.23
C PRO A 77 -19.39 -3.46 -19.25
N ALA A 78 -18.86 -4.61 -18.80
CA ALA A 78 -18.42 -5.68 -19.68
C ALA A 78 -19.51 -6.73 -19.98
N CYS A 79 -20.37 -7.05 -19.00
CA CYS A 79 -21.33 -8.17 -19.13
C CYS A 79 -22.78 -7.82 -18.76
N GLY A 80 -23.06 -6.61 -18.28
CA GLY A 80 -24.40 -6.16 -17.92
C GLY A 80 -24.98 -6.73 -16.63
N SER A 81 -24.29 -7.66 -15.96
CA SER A 81 -24.77 -8.25 -14.70
C SER A 81 -24.78 -7.22 -13.55
N PRO A 82 -25.68 -7.36 -12.55
CA PRO A 82 -25.69 -6.46 -11.40
C PRO A 82 -24.38 -6.58 -10.59
N LEU A 83 -23.81 -5.45 -10.17
CA LEU A 83 -22.64 -5.42 -9.28
C LEU A 83 -23.05 -5.65 -7.83
N PRO A 84 -22.18 -6.27 -7.02
CA PRO A 84 -22.39 -6.37 -5.57
C PRO A 84 -22.43 -4.97 -4.94
N SER A 85 -23.53 -4.65 -4.24
CA SER A 85 -23.74 -3.37 -3.58
C SER A 85 -22.59 -3.03 -2.63
N GLN A 86 -22.24 -1.75 -2.53
CA GLN A 86 -21.13 -1.26 -1.71
C GLN A 86 -21.42 -1.42 -0.20
N LYS A 87 -21.45 -2.64 0.32
CA LYS A 87 -21.51 -2.88 1.77
C LYS A 87 -20.16 -2.55 2.37
N SER A 88 -20.11 -1.40 3.04
CA SER A 88 -19.21 -1.13 4.17
C SER A 88 -19.25 -2.33 5.12
N GLY A 89 -18.08 -2.73 5.63
CA GLY A 89 -17.85 -3.98 6.34
C GLY A 89 -19.01 -4.50 7.19
N ALA A 90 -19.60 -5.60 6.72
CA ALA A 90 -20.34 -6.60 7.48
C ALA A 90 -20.72 -7.71 6.49
N SER A 91 -19.72 -8.51 6.08
CA SER A 91 -20.01 -9.81 5.51
C SER A 91 -20.44 -10.72 6.65
N SER A 92 -21.72 -10.64 7.03
CA SER A 92 -22.40 -11.68 7.81
C SER A 92 -22.79 -12.86 6.92
N ALA A 93 -21.91 -13.23 5.98
CA ALA A 93 -21.89 -14.57 5.43
C ALA A 93 -20.81 -15.29 6.23
N LYS A 94 -21.14 -16.43 6.86
CA LYS A 94 -20.14 -17.35 7.39
C LYS A 94 -19.05 -17.47 6.31
N ALA A 95 -17.88 -16.88 6.55
CA ALA A 95 -16.72 -17.14 5.74
C ALA A 95 -16.45 -18.62 5.92
N VAL A 96 -16.78 -19.40 4.90
CA VAL A 96 -16.23 -20.75 4.78
C VAL A 96 -14.75 -20.49 4.60
N ASP A 97 -13.98 -20.84 5.64
CA ASP A 97 -12.54 -20.67 5.63
C ASP A 97 -11.99 -21.57 4.52
N ASP A 98 -11.59 -20.96 3.39
CA ASP A 98 -11.04 -21.62 2.20
C ASP A 98 -9.68 -22.28 2.48
N SER A 99 -9.20 -22.23 3.73
CA SER A 99 -7.97 -22.89 4.18
C SER A 99 -8.23 -24.22 4.89
N LEU A 100 -9.50 -24.64 5.02
CA LEU A 100 -9.87 -25.94 5.56
C LEU A 100 -9.64 -27.02 4.49
N PRO A 101 -8.72 -27.98 4.70
CA PRO A 101 -8.48 -29.04 3.74
C PRO A 101 -9.73 -29.92 3.61
N ALA A 102 -10.07 -30.32 2.39
CA ALA A 102 -11.26 -31.12 2.09
C ALA A 102 -11.37 -32.42 2.91
N SER A 103 -10.25 -32.91 3.46
CA SER A 103 -10.19 -34.08 4.35
C SER A 103 -10.81 -33.87 5.74
N ASP A 104 -11.00 -32.63 6.20
CA ASP A 104 -11.61 -32.31 7.51
C ASP A 104 -13.12 -32.08 7.43
N VAL A 105 -13.74 -32.19 6.25
CA VAL A 105 -15.17 -31.93 6.05
C VAL A 105 -15.91 -33.22 5.70
N THR A 106 -16.96 -33.54 6.46
CA THR A 106 -17.88 -34.66 6.17
C THR A 106 -19.12 -34.11 5.47
N ILE A 107 -19.44 -34.65 4.28
CA ILE A 107 -20.64 -34.29 3.52
C ILE A 107 -21.71 -35.34 3.83
N ASP A 108 -22.82 -34.90 4.45
CA ASP A 108 -24.00 -35.74 4.68
C ASP A 108 -24.92 -35.67 3.45
N ILE A 109 -25.12 -36.80 2.78
CA ILE A 109 -25.95 -36.89 1.57
C ILE A 109 -27.28 -37.51 1.97
N LYS A 110 -28.35 -36.73 1.87
CA LYS A 110 -29.72 -37.21 2.06
C LYS A 110 -30.33 -37.51 0.69
N ALA A 111 -30.57 -38.79 0.40
CA ALA A 111 -31.34 -39.21 -0.76
C ALA A 111 -32.82 -39.28 -0.38
N GLU A 112 -33.69 -38.79 -1.26
CA GLU A 112 -35.14 -38.92 -1.15
C GLU A 112 -35.63 -39.68 -2.38
N ASP A 113 -36.34 -40.78 -2.16
CA ASP A 113 -36.91 -41.59 -3.23
C ASP A 113 -38.09 -40.84 -3.85
N VAL A 114 -38.11 -40.77 -5.18
CA VAL A 114 -39.22 -40.17 -5.94
C VAL A 114 -40.22 -41.28 -6.23
N ASP A 115 -41.40 -41.23 -5.61
CA ASP A 115 -42.52 -42.11 -5.93
C ASP A 115 -43.00 -41.86 -7.40
N PRO A 116 -43.29 -42.92 -8.17
CA PRO A 116 -43.64 -42.84 -9.59
C PRO A 116 -45.05 -42.30 -9.87
#